data_AF-A0A173SD16-F1
#
_entry.id   AF-A0A173SD16-F1
#
_cell.length_a   1.000
_cell.length_b   1.000
_cell.length_c   1.000
_cell.angle_alpha   90.00
_cell.angle_beta   90.00
_cell.angle_gamma   90.00
#
_symmetry.space_group_name_H-M   'P 1'
#
loop_
_entity.id
_entity.type
_entity.pdbx_description
1 polymer ?
#
loop_
_entity_poly.entity_id
_entity_poly.type
_entity_poly.pdbx_seq_one_letter_code
_entity_poly.pdbx_strand_id
1 'polypeptide(L)'
;MEMHAYSEDYLLTAQRILGDMLDYAVNEYEFDPDEFYKMFLVSDVSRQFQEGNPTYIAGKNGCEMVKEVIRSAGLIMEEIPDEMYLDKSPEYWAGWALAYYQWYTARPFMKIYKVVTIEDLLKMYSVYHEMDIMKFVEAINEKWDQYYTETNLKRLRKIAGLSQRELADLSGVALRQIQLFEQKKRNINHTRAIDVLKIGKVLGCKSEDLLEI
;
A
#
# COMPACT_ATOMS: atom_id res chain seq x y z
N MET A 1 9.97 11.24 8.57
CA MET A 1 8.70 11.98 8.62
C MET A 1 7.65 10.91 8.51
N GLU A 2 6.94 10.65 9.60
CA GLU A 2 5.82 9.73 9.61
C GLU A 2 4.66 10.45 8.92
N MET A 3 4.22 9.90 7.79
CA MET A 3 3.07 10.41 7.04
C MET A 3 2.00 9.35 7.18
N HIS A 4 1.02 9.61 8.03
CA HIS A 4 -0.11 8.72 8.20
C HIS A 4 -1.10 8.89 7.05
N ALA A 5 -1.70 7.79 6.59
CA ALA A 5 -2.67 7.82 5.50
C ALA A 5 -3.95 8.62 5.87
N TYR A 6 -4.35 8.56 7.13
CA TYR A 6 -5.55 9.20 7.68
C TYR A 6 -5.42 9.37 9.21
N SER A 7 -6.42 9.98 9.87
CA SER A 7 -6.40 10.22 11.32
C SER A 7 -6.24 8.92 12.11
N GLU A 8 -5.43 8.96 13.18
CA GLU A 8 -5.25 7.84 14.11
C GLU A 8 -6.57 7.40 14.76
N ASP A 9 -7.55 8.31 14.90
CA ASP A 9 -8.88 8.00 15.44
C ASP A 9 -9.59 6.86 14.68
N TYR A 10 -9.28 6.68 13.40
CA TYR A 10 -9.86 5.62 12.57
C TYR A 10 -9.05 4.33 12.58
N LEU A 11 -7.82 4.34 13.10
CA LEU A 11 -6.87 3.24 12.96
C LEU A 11 -7.42 1.92 13.51
N LEU A 12 -7.89 1.92 14.76
CA LEU A 12 -8.40 0.70 15.40
C LEU A 12 -9.55 0.08 14.61
N THR A 13 -10.44 0.91 14.07
CA THR A 13 -11.58 0.45 13.26
C THR A 13 -11.11 -0.06 11.91
N ALA A 14 -10.20 0.66 11.25
CA ALA A 14 -9.63 0.26 9.97
C ALA A 14 -8.90 -1.09 10.06
N GLN A 15 -8.10 -1.30 11.11
CA GLN A 15 -7.42 -2.59 11.32
C GLN A 15 -8.40 -3.73 11.54
N ARG A 16 -9.48 -3.49 12.30
CA ARG A 16 -10.54 -4.49 12.48
C ARG A 16 -11.21 -4.83 11.15
N ILE A 17 -11.61 -3.82 10.37
CA ILE A 17 -12.27 -4.01 9.07
C ILE A 17 -11.39 -4.81 8.11
N LEU A 18 -10.11 -4.46 7.98
CA LEU A 18 -9.22 -5.17 7.05
C LEU A 18 -8.86 -6.58 7.55
N GLY A 19 -8.76 -6.76 8.87
CA GLY A 19 -8.62 -8.08 9.49
C GLY A 19 -9.84 -8.96 9.21
N ASP A 20 -11.03 -8.49 9.56
CA ASP A 20 -12.29 -9.20 9.33
C ASP A 20 -12.51 -9.47 7.82
N MET A 21 -12.07 -8.57 6.93
CA MET A 21 -12.13 -8.77 5.48
C MET A 21 -11.30 -9.97 5.00
N LEU A 22 -10.03 -10.08 5.44
CA LEU A 22 -9.18 -11.20 5.03
C LEU A 22 -9.63 -12.52 5.66
N ASP A 23 -9.99 -12.49 6.95
CA ASP A 23 -10.54 -13.65 7.64
C ASP A 23 -11.78 -14.19 6.93
N TYR A 24 -12.76 -13.33 6.67
CA TYR A 24 -14.01 -13.72 6.02
C TYR A 24 -13.80 -14.19 4.57
N ALA A 25 -12.90 -13.55 3.82
CA ALA A 25 -12.61 -13.96 2.44
C ALA A 25 -11.99 -15.36 2.36
N VAL A 26 -11.06 -15.67 3.27
CA VAL A 26 -10.31 -16.92 3.23
C VAL A 26 -11.04 -18.05 3.95
N ASN A 27 -11.58 -17.80 5.14
CA ASN A 27 -12.15 -18.84 6.00
C ASN A 27 -13.62 -19.13 5.68
N GLU A 28 -14.40 -18.16 5.19
CA GLU A 28 -15.82 -18.37 4.84
C GLU A 28 -16.02 -18.56 3.33
N TYR A 29 -15.40 -17.71 2.50
CA TYR A 29 -15.50 -17.85 1.03
C TYR A 29 -14.47 -18.81 0.43
N GLU A 30 -13.57 -19.37 1.23
CA GLU A 30 -12.53 -20.33 0.80
C GLU A 30 -11.62 -19.79 -0.33
N PHE A 31 -11.43 -18.47 -0.40
CA PHE A 31 -10.51 -17.91 -1.38
C PHE A 31 -9.05 -18.22 -1.02
N ASP A 32 -8.24 -18.41 -2.06
CA ASP A 32 -6.80 -18.25 -1.91
C ASP A 32 -6.48 -16.81 -1.44
N PRO A 33 -5.66 -16.62 -0.38
CA PRO A 33 -5.41 -15.30 0.19
C PRO A 33 -4.83 -14.30 -0.81
N ASP A 34 -3.91 -14.73 -1.67
CA ASP A 34 -3.26 -13.86 -2.64
C ASP A 34 -4.16 -13.58 -3.85
N GLU A 35 -4.97 -14.54 -4.30
CA GLU A 35 -5.96 -14.30 -5.36
C GLU A 35 -7.06 -13.34 -4.91
N PHE A 36 -7.61 -13.51 -3.70
CA PHE A 36 -8.57 -12.54 -3.16
C PHE A 36 -7.96 -11.15 -3.03
N TYR A 37 -6.74 -11.07 -2.50
CA TYR A 37 -6.09 -9.79 -2.31
C TYR A 37 -5.76 -9.09 -3.64
N LYS A 38 -5.43 -9.84 -4.70
CA LYS A 38 -5.30 -9.27 -6.06
C LYS A 38 -6.62 -8.67 -6.55
N MET A 39 -7.76 -9.31 -6.28
CA MET A 39 -9.08 -8.72 -6.58
C MET A 39 -9.31 -7.43 -5.79
N PHE A 40 -8.97 -7.43 -4.50
CA PHE A 40 -9.02 -6.22 -3.67
C PHE A 40 -8.17 -5.09 -4.25
N LEU A 41 -6.93 -5.38 -4.65
CA LEU A 41 -5.98 -4.40 -5.22
C LEU A 41 -6.49 -3.71 -6.50
N VAL A 42 -7.30 -4.39 -7.32
CA VAL A 42 -7.86 -3.81 -8.55
C VAL A 42 -9.26 -3.20 -8.34
N SER A 43 -9.91 -3.50 -7.22
CA SER A 43 -11.19 -2.91 -6.85
C SER A 43 -11.05 -1.46 -6.34
N ASP A 44 -12.14 -0.69 -6.40
CA ASP A 44 -12.16 0.65 -5.81
C ASP A 44 -12.03 0.63 -4.28
N VAL A 45 -12.36 -0.50 -3.65
CA VAL A 45 -12.28 -0.71 -2.20
C VAL A 45 -10.86 -0.42 -1.68
N SER A 46 -9.83 -0.94 -2.35
CA SER A 46 -8.43 -0.72 -1.93
C SER A 46 -8.04 0.75 -2.00
N ARG A 47 -8.46 1.46 -3.07
CA ARG A 47 -8.21 2.90 -3.25
C ARG A 47 -8.92 3.72 -2.17
N GLN A 48 -10.19 3.45 -1.94
CA GLN A 48 -10.99 4.20 -0.97
C GLN A 48 -10.50 3.98 0.46
N PHE A 49 -10.09 2.77 0.80
CA PHE A 49 -9.53 2.44 2.10
C PHE A 49 -8.19 3.15 2.33
N GLN A 50 -7.24 3.01 1.40
CA GLN A 50 -5.90 3.59 1.58
C GLN A 50 -5.88 5.13 1.57
N GLU A 51 -6.88 5.76 0.92
CA GLU A 51 -7.09 7.22 0.92
C GLU A 51 -7.86 7.72 2.16
N GLY A 52 -8.30 6.80 3.03
CA GLY A 52 -8.93 7.14 4.29
C GLY A 52 -10.40 7.57 4.18
N ASN A 53 -11.14 7.07 3.18
CA ASN A 53 -12.57 7.35 3.06
C ASN A 53 -13.32 6.78 4.29
N PRO A 54 -14.02 7.60 5.11
CA PRO A 54 -14.72 7.15 6.32
C PRO A 54 -15.72 6.02 6.08
N THR A 55 -16.31 5.95 4.89
CA THR A 55 -17.21 4.86 4.50
C THR A 55 -16.51 3.50 4.56
N TYR A 56 -15.23 3.45 4.19
CA TYR A 56 -14.44 2.22 4.07
C TYR A 56 -13.57 1.93 5.29
N ILE A 57 -13.12 2.97 6.01
CA ILE A 57 -12.26 2.80 7.20
C ILE A 57 -13.04 2.77 8.52
N ALA A 58 -14.35 3.06 8.49
CA ALA A 58 -15.20 3.06 9.68
C ALA A 58 -16.68 2.72 9.45
N GLY A 59 -17.22 2.97 8.25
CA GLY A 59 -18.65 2.81 7.96
C GLY A 59 -19.08 1.39 7.59
N LYS A 60 -18.23 0.65 6.88
CA LYS A 60 -18.46 -0.73 6.44
C LYS A 60 -17.82 -1.73 7.39
N ASN A 61 -18.37 -2.93 7.47
CA ASN A 61 -17.71 -4.08 8.11
C ASN A 61 -16.83 -4.86 7.10
N GLY A 62 -16.02 -5.81 7.60
CA GLY A 62 -15.15 -6.64 6.74
C GLY A 62 -15.91 -7.48 5.70
N CYS A 63 -17.07 -8.05 6.06
CA CYS A 63 -17.90 -8.86 5.17
C CYS A 63 -18.46 -8.06 3.99
N GLU A 64 -18.94 -6.83 4.24
CA GLU A 64 -19.39 -5.89 3.21
C GLU A 64 -18.27 -5.55 2.23
N MET A 65 -17.03 -5.43 2.72
CA MET A 65 -15.85 -5.18 1.88
C MET A 65 -15.57 -6.37 0.96
N VAL A 66 -15.61 -7.60 1.47
CA VAL A 66 -15.46 -8.82 0.66
C VAL A 66 -16.53 -8.90 -0.43
N LYS A 67 -17.80 -8.69 -0.08
CA LYS A 67 -18.91 -8.71 -1.04
C LYS A 67 -18.75 -7.64 -2.14
N GLU A 68 -18.26 -6.46 -1.79
CA GLU A 68 -17.98 -5.39 -2.75
C GLU A 68 -16.80 -5.73 -3.67
N VAL A 69 -15.74 -6.36 -3.16
CA VAL A 69 -14.61 -6.86 -3.96
C VAL A 69 -15.07 -7.93 -4.95
N ILE A 70 -15.81 -8.95 -4.48
CA ILE A 70 -16.36 -10.03 -5.33
C ILE A 70 -17.23 -9.45 -6.45
N ARG A 71 -18.14 -8.54 -6.10
CA ARG A 71 -19.02 -7.88 -7.08
C ARG A 71 -18.23 -7.06 -8.10
N SER A 72 -17.19 -6.34 -7.64
CA SER A 72 -16.32 -5.55 -8.52
C SER A 72 -15.49 -6.42 -9.47
N ALA A 73 -15.14 -7.64 -9.06
CA ALA A 73 -14.49 -8.63 -9.90
C ALA A 73 -15.43 -9.30 -10.92
N GLY A 74 -16.74 -9.04 -10.86
CA GLY A 74 -17.74 -9.64 -11.74
C GLY A 74 -18.04 -11.11 -11.44
N LEU A 75 -17.64 -11.60 -10.26
CA LEU A 75 -17.94 -12.95 -9.81
C LEU A 75 -19.38 -13.06 -9.32
N ILE A 76 -20.02 -14.19 -9.61
CA ILE A 76 -21.35 -14.53 -9.10
C ILE A 76 -21.14 -15.64 -8.08
N MET A 77 -21.35 -15.32 -6.80
CA MET A 77 -21.23 -16.24 -5.68
C MET A 77 -22.49 -16.17 -4.83
N GLU A 78 -22.81 -17.26 -4.14
CA GLU A 78 -23.88 -17.25 -3.13
C GLU A 78 -23.48 -16.30 -1.99
N GLU A 79 -24.43 -15.46 -1.55
CA GLU A 79 -24.16 -14.58 -0.41
C GLU A 79 -24.12 -15.39 0.87
N ILE A 80 -22.93 -15.50 1.44
CA ILE A 80 -22.73 -16.04 2.78
C ILE A 80 -23.21 -15.00 3.80
N PRO A 81 -23.87 -15.40 4.91
CA PRO A 81 -24.21 -14.50 6.00
C PRO A 81 -22.99 -13.74 6.54
N ASP A 82 -23.21 -12.54 7.06
CA ASP A 82 -22.15 -11.76 7.71
C ASP A 82 -21.83 -12.39 9.07
N GLU A 83 -20.71 -13.10 9.16
CA GLU A 83 -20.21 -13.70 10.40
C GLU A 83 -18.80 -13.16 10.68
N MET A 84 -18.60 -12.62 11.89
CA MET A 84 -17.32 -12.08 12.35
C MET A 84 -16.99 -12.71 13.70
N TYR A 85 -15.95 -13.53 13.74
CA TYR A 85 -15.58 -14.28 14.94
C TYR A 85 -14.75 -13.43 15.92
N LEU A 86 -14.92 -13.75 17.21
CA LEU A 86 -14.13 -13.14 18.27
C LEU A 86 -12.69 -13.66 18.25
N ASP A 87 -12.52 -14.94 17.91
CA ASP A 87 -11.20 -15.56 17.75
C ASP A 87 -10.50 -14.99 16.53
N LYS A 88 -9.25 -14.54 16.72
CA LYS A 88 -8.48 -13.86 15.69
C LYS A 88 -7.57 -14.84 14.98
N SER A 89 -7.95 -15.20 13.76
CA SER A 89 -7.22 -16.09 12.87
C SER A 89 -5.89 -15.46 12.40
N PRO A 90 -4.97 -16.26 11.84
CA PRO A 90 -3.80 -15.74 11.12
C PRO A 90 -4.17 -14.74 10.01
N GLU A 91 -5.28 -14.99 9.31
CA GLU A 91 -5.81 -14.15 8.24
C GLU A 91 -6.30 -12.81 8.78
N TYR A 92 -7.02 -12.82 9.91
CA TYR A 92 -7.41 -11.60 10.61
C TYR A 92 -6.18 -10.79 10.99
N TRP A 93 -5.17 -11.42 11.61
CA TRP A 93 -3.97 -10.72 12.01
C TRP A 93 -3.20 -10.15 10.82
N ALA A 94 -3.10 -10.89 9.71
CA ALA A 94 -2.46 -10.40 8.49
C ALA A 94 -3.14 -9.12 7.97
N GLY A 95 -4.48 -9.08 7.95
CA GLY A 95 -5.24 -7.91 7.53
C GLY A 95 -5.09 -6.75 8.53
N TRP A 96 -5.15 -7.05 9.82
CA TRP A 96 -5.00 -6.08 10.91
C TRP A 96 -3.61 -5.41 10.92
N ALA A 97 -2.55 -6.20 10.72
CA ALA A 97 -1.17 -5.72 10.67
C ALA A 97 -0.90 -4.94 9.37
N LEU A 98 -1.44 -5.42 8.24
CA LEU A 98 -1.34 -4.75 6.95
C LEU A 98 -2.02 -3.37 6.96
N ALA A 99 -3.20 -3.24 7.56
CA ALA A 99 -3.88 -1.96 7.73
C ALA A 99 -3.02 -0.95 8.50
N TYR A 100 -2.39 -1.40 9.59
CA TYR A 100 -1.47 -0.54 10.33
C TYR A 100 -0.27 -0.13 9.50
N TYR A 101 0.37 -1.06 8.80
CA TYR A 101 1.55 -0.74 7.99
C TYR A 101 1.21 0.23 6.86
N GLN A 102 0.07 0.04 6.20
CA GLN A 102 -0.44 0.96 5.19
C GLN A 102 -0.69 2.34 5.79
N TRP A 103 -1.40 2.42 6.92
CA TRP A 103 -1.65 3.67 7.62
C TRP A 103 -0.36 4.36 8.06
N TYR A 104 0.57 3.62 8.67
CA TYR A 104 1.81 4.13 9.24
C TYR A 104 2.76 4.71 8.19
N THR A 105 2.79 4.10 7.00
CA THR A 105 3.72 4.50 5.92
C THR A 105 3.05 5.32 4.81
N ALA A 106 1.72 5.39 4.79
CA ALA A 106 0.92 5.89 3.67
C ALA A 106 1.26 5.25 2.31
N ARG A 107 1.90 4.07 2.30
CA ARG A 107 2.28 3.37 1.06
C ARG A 107 1.04 2.73 0.43
N PRO A 108 0.86 2.82 -0.90
CA PRO A 108 -0.26 2.17 -1.56
C PRO A 108 -0.21 0.65 -1.38
N PHE A 109 -1.38 0.01 -1.19
CA PHE A 109 -1.47 -1.45 -1.02
C PHE A 109 -0.76 -2.22 -2.15
N MET A 110 -0.90 -1.76 -3.40
CA MET A 110 -0.23 -2.35 -4.56
C MET A 110 1.30 -2.32 -4.45
N LYS A 111 1.89 -1.27 -3.86
CA LYS A 111 3.34 -1.22 -3.65
C LYS A 111 3.78 -2.12 -2.51
N ILE A 112 2.99 -2.21 -1.44
CA ILE A 112 3.24 -3.11 -0.31
C ILE A 112 3.23 -4.57 -0.81
N TYR A 113 2.21 -4.94 -1.59
CA TYR A 113 2.05 -6.28 -2.14
C TYR A 113 3.24 -6.77 -2.97
N LYS A 114 3.88 -5.86 -3.72
CA LYS A 114 5.08 -6.18 -4.52
C LYS A 114 6.28 -6.57 -3.67
N VAL A 115 6.31 -6.15 -2.40
CA VAL A 115 7.38 -6.41 -1.44
C VAL A 115 7.04 -7.63 -0.58
N VAL A 116 5.77 -7.79 -0.21
CA VAL A 116 5.29 -8.85 0.67
C VAL A 116 3.88 -9.27 0.26
N THR A 117 3.68 -10.54 -0.07
CA THR A 117 2.35 -11.08 -0.42
C THR A 117 1.54 -11.41 0.85
N ILE A 118 0.25 -11.71 0.72
CA ILE A 118 -0.56 -12.11 1.88
C ILE A 118 -0.07 -13.43 2.46
N GLU A 119 0.34 -14.39 1.62
CA GLU A 119 0.98 -15.61 2.12
C GLU A 119 2.24 -15.32 2.94
N ASP A 120 3.06 -14.35 2.53
CA ASP A 120 4.24 -13.95 3.30
C ASP A 120 3.84 -13.36 4.65
N LEU A 121 2.76 -12.56 4.70
CA LEU A 121 2.21 -12.05 5.96
C LEU A 121 1.72 -13.19 6.84
N LEU A 122 0.97 -14.16 6.31
CA LEU A 122 0.51 -15.32 7.07
C LEU A 122 1.69 -16.11 7.69
N LYS A 123 2.79 -16.27 6.97
CA LYS A 123 4.02 -16.91 7.49
C LYS A 123 4.65 -16.12 8.64
N MET A 124 4.46 -14.80 8.68
CA MET A 124 4.94 -13.93 9.77
C MET A 124 4.10 -14.08 11.04
N TYR A 125 2.86 -14.58 10.98
CA TYR A 125 1.96 -14.69 12.13
C TYR A 125 2.64 -15.33 13.34
N SER A 126 3.22 -16.53 13.17
CA SER A 126 3.79 -17.33 14.27
C SER A 126 4.87 -16.63 15.10
N VAL A 127 5.56 -15.65 14.51
CA VAL A 127 6.64 -14.90 15.19
C VAL A 127 6.15 -13.54 15.68
N TYR A 128 5.37 -12.83 14.88
CA TYR A 128 5.10 -11.40 15.10
C TYR A 128 3.78 -11.11 15.82
N HIS A 129 2.82 -12.05 15.88
CA HIS A 129 1.47 -11.74 16.39
C HIS A 129 1.39 -11.40 17.88
N GLU A 130 2.36 -11.85 18.68
CA GLU A 130 2.49 -11.51 20.11
C GLU A 130 3.50 -10.38 20.36
N MET A 131 4.18 -9.89 19.32
CA MET A 131 5.19 -8.84 19.44
C MET A 131 4.56 -7.45 19.33
N ASP A 132 5.34 -6.44 19.72
CA ASP A 132 5.03 -5.05 19.36
C ASP A 132 4.93 -4.91 17.84
N ILE A 133 3.85 -4.30 17.36
CA ILE A 133 3.57 -4.12 15.93
C ILE A 133 4.69 -3.39 15.18
N MET A 134 5.49 -2.56 15.86
CA MET A 134 6.65 -1.90 15.26
C MET A 134 7.72 -2.90 14.81
N LYS A 135 7.80 -4.09 15.41
CA LYS A 135 8.70 -5.16 14.95
C LYS A 135 8.28 -5.71 13.59
N PHE A 136 6.97 -5.79 13.35
CA PHE A 136 6.43 -6.12 12.03
C PHE A 136 6.72 -5.00 11.02
N VAL A 137 6.56 -3.73 11.41
CA VAL A 137 6.90 -2.58 10.55
C VAL A 137 8.38 -2.57 10.16
N GLU A 138 9.28 -2.77 11.12
CA GLU A 138 10.73 -2.87 10.89
C GLU A 138 11.05 -3.97 9.87
N ALA A 139 10.48 -5.16 10.05
CA ALA A 139 10.71 -6.31 9.16
C ALA A 139 10.24 -6.05 7.72
N ILE A 140 9.08 -5.42 7.52
CA ILE A 140 8.61 -5.08 6.17
C ILE A 140 9.46 -3.95 5.56
N ASN A 141 9.92 -2.98 6.37
CA ASN A 141 10.80 -1.92 5.89
C ASN A 141 12.15 -2.46 5.40
N GLU A 142 12.72 -3.47 6.07
CA GLU A 142 13.93 -4.15 5.59
C GLU A 142 13.71 -4.80 4.22
N LYS A 143 12.58 -5.51 4.04
CA LYS A 143 12.20 -6.08 2.74
C LYS A 143 11.99 -4.99 1.68
N TRP A 144 11.38 -3.88 2.06
CA TRP A 144 11.12 -2.75 1.18
C TRP A 144 12.42 -2.14 0.65
N ASP A 145 13.40 -1.90 1.52
CA ASP A 145 14.69 -1.31 1.15
C ASP A 145 15.51 -2.24 0.24
N GLN A 146 15.38 -3.55 0.43
CA GLN A 146 15.99 -4.56 -0.44
C GLN A 146 15.31 -4.62 -1.82
N TYR A 147 13.99 -4.41 -1.88
CA TYR A 147 13.24 -4.43 -3.14
C TYR A 147 13.44 -3.12 -3.95
N TYR A 148 13.31 -1.96 -3.31
CA TYR A 148 13.44 -0.64 -3.93
C TYR A 148 14.84 -0.04 -3.76
N THR A 149 15.81 -0.66 -4.42
CA THR A 149 17.21 -0.19 -4.38
C THR A 149 17.41 1.14 -5.11
N GLU A 150 16.73 1.33 -6.24
CA GLU A 150 16.75 2.57 -7.02
C GLU A 150 15.70 3.58 -6.51
N THR A 151 16.00 4.87 -6.65
CA THR A 151 15.02 5.93 -6.36
C THR A 151 13.84 5.85 -7.31
N ASN A 152 12.67 6.28 -6.85
CA ASN A 152 11.46 6.40 -7.66
C ASN A 152 11.71 7.24 -8.92
N LEU A 153 12.44 8.36 -8.78
CA LEU A 153 12.85 9.20 -9.92
C LEU A 153 13.62 8.40 -10.97
N LYS A 154 14.65 7.65 -10.56
CA LYS A 154 15.49 6.88 -11.49
C LYS A 154 14.68 5.80 -12.19
N ARG A 155 13.84 5.09 -11.45
CA ARG A 155 12.97 4.02 -11.96
C ARG A 155 11.98 4.57 -12.98
N LEU A 156 11.22 5.62 -12.62
CA LEU A 156 10.21 6.22 -13.50
C LEU A 156 10.82 6.86 -14.74
N ARG A 157 11.98 7.53 -14.61
CA ARG A 157 12.72 8.06 -15.75
C ARG A 157 13.10 6.96 -16.74
N LYS A 158 13.62 5.82 -16.26
CA LYS A 158 13.98 4.69 -17.12
C LYS A 158 12.76 4.08 -17.81
N ILE A 159 11.62 3.96 -17.11
CA ILE A 159 10.36 3.48 -17.68
C ILE A 159 9.89 4.41 -18.81
N ALA A 160 10.04 5.73 -18.64
CA ALA A 160 9.75 6.73 -19.66
C ALA A 160 10.78 6.75 -20.82
N GLY A 161 11.84 5.93 -20.77
CA GLY A 161 12.86 5.85 -21.82
C GLY A 161 13.80 7.05 -21.91
N LEU A 162 13.84 7.92 -20.90
CA LEU A 162 14.62 9.17 -20.94
C LEU A 162 16.00 9.00 -20.29
N SER A 163 17.03 9.65 -20.82
CA SER A 163 18.29 9.91 -20.12
C SER A 163 18.13 11.00 -19.05
N GLN A 164 19.10 11.11 -18.14
CA GLN A 164 19.10 12.20 -17.14
C GLN A 164 19.13 13.58 -17.79
N ARG A 165 19.81 13.71 -18.95
CA ARG A 165 19.92 14.97 -19.70
C ARG A 165 18.60 15.32 -20.37
N GLU A 166 17.96 14.37 -21.03
CA GLU A 166 16.65 14.60 -21.65
C GLU A 166 15.60 14.98 -20.61
N LEU A 167 15.58 14.32 -19.45
CA LEU A 167 14.67 14.71 -18.37
C LEU A 167 14.97 16.14 -17.87
N ALA A 168 16.24 16.52 -17.77
CA ALA A 168 16.63 17.88 -17.37
C ALA A 168 16.12 18.92 -18.36
N ASP A 169 16.37 18.68 -19.65
CA ASP A 169 16.03 19.59 -20.74
C ASP A 169 14.50 19.74 -20.87
N LEU A 170 13.74 18.64 -20.77
CA LEU A 170 12.28 18.64 -20.86
C LEU A 170 11.59 19.23 -19.63
N SER A 171 12.10 18.97 -18.41
CA SER A 171 11.49 19.46 -17.17
C SER A 171 11.91 20.88 -16.81
N GLY A 172 13.02 21.36 -17.37
CA GLY A 172 13.65 22.62 -16.97
C GLY A 172 14.27 22.55 -15.56
N VAL A 173 14.44 21.36 -14.99
CA VAL A 173 15.18 21.14 -13.74
C VAL A 173 16.64 20.86 -14.07
N ALA A 174 17.57 21.49 -13.35
CA ALA A 174 18.99 21.36 -13.63
C ALA A 174 19.46 19.88 -13.63
N LEU A 175 20.25 19.48 -14.63
CA LEU A 175 20.79 18.11 -14.73
C LEU A 175 21.48 17.66 -13.45
N ARG A 176 22.25 18.57 -12.82
CA ARG A 176 22.93 18.28 -11.55
C ARG A 176 21.96 17.92 -10.43
N GLN A 177 20.79 18.55 -10.41
CA GLN A 177 19.76 18.30 -9.40
C GLN A 177 19.14 16.91 -9.60
N ILE A 178 18.81 16.52 -10.84
CA ILE A 178 18.35 15.16 -11.18
C ILE A 178 19.39 14.10 -10.77
N GLN A 179 20.66 14.31 -11.10
CA GLN A 179 21.75 13.40 -10.72
C GLN A 179 21.86 13.22 -9.20
N LEU A 180 21.77 14.32 -8.44
CA LEU A 180 21.88 14.26 -6.99
C LEU A 180 20.70 13.54 -6.33
N PHE A 181 19.49 13.70 -6.88
CA PHE A 181 18.32 12.93 -6.45
C PHE A 181 18.50 11.44 -6.72
N GLU A 182 18.89 11.05 -7.93
CA GLU A 182 19.07 9.63 -8.28
C GLU A 182 20.23 8.95 -7.53
N GLN A 183 21.22 9.72 -7.07
CA GLN A 183 22.33 9.23 -6.25
C GLN A 183 22.02 9.23 -4.74
N LYS A 184 20.78 9.55 -4.32
CA LYS A 184 20.39 9.75 -2.91
C LYS A 184 21.25 10.79 -2.16
N LYS A 185 21.99 11.65 -2.88
CA LYS A 185 22.82 12.73 -2.30
C LYS A 185 22.01 13.97 -1.95
N ARG A 186 20.81 14.10 -2.53
CA ARG A 186 19.83 15.12 -2.16
C ARG A 186 18.47 14.46 -2.03
N ASN A 187 17.75 14.78 -0.96
CA ASN A 187 16.40 14.27 -0.75
C ASN A 187 15.41 15.02 -1.65
N ILE A 188 14.72 14.29 -2.53
CA ILE A 188 13.69 14.85 -3.40
C ILE A 188 12.48 15.37 -2.60
N ASN A 189 12.19 14.77 -1.44
CA ASN A 189 11.09 15.17 -0.56
C ASN A 189 11.27 16.60 -0.03
N HIS A 190 12.51 17.11 0.01
CA HIS A 190 12.84 18.45 0.50
C HIS A 190 13.13 19.44 -0.63
N THR A 191 12.82 19.09 -1.88
CA THR A 191 12.96 20.02 -3.01
C THR A 191 11.72 20.89 -3.16
N ARG A 192 11.82 21.91 -4.02
CA ARG A 192 10.67 22.79 -4.28
C ARG A 192 9.57 21.97 -4.94
N ALA A 193 8.34 22.07 -4.45
CA ALA A 193 7.19 21.35 -5.01
C ALA A 193 7.04 21.57 -6.53
N ILE A 194 7.37 22.78 -7.02
CA ILE A 194 7.35 23.10 -8.46
C ILE A 194 8.34 22.26 -9.28
N ASP A 195 9.50 21.89 -8.72
CA ASP A 195 10.49 21.07 -9.41
C ASP A 195 10.00 19.61 -9.48
N VAL A 196 9.39 19.09 -8.41
CA VAL A 196 8.76 17.76 -8.40
C VAL A 196 7.62 17.69 -9.41
N LEU A 197 6.74 18.70 -9.43
CA LEU A 197 5.62 18.78 -10.36
C LEU A 197 6.08 18.83 -11.83
N LYS A 198 7.14 19.60 -12.13
CA LYS A 198 7.73 19.66 -13.48
C LYS A 198 8.24 18.31 -13.94
N ILE A 199 8.98 17.61 -13.07
CA ILE A 199 9.47 16.26 -13.34
C ILE A 199 8.29 15.30 -13.56
N GLY A 200 7.28 15.33 -12.68
CA GLY A 200 6.11 14.46 -12.75
C GLY A 200 5.34 14.63 -14.07
N LYS A 201 5.15 15.89 -14.51
CA LYS A 201 4.53 16.18 -15.81
C LYS A 201 5.27 15.59 -17.00
N VAL A 202 6.62 15.63 -17.00
CA VAL A 202 7.42 15.04 -18.08
C VAL A 202 7.39 13.52 -18.04
N LEU A 203 7.37 12.94 -16.85
CA LEU A 203 7.34 11.48 -16.67
C LEU A 203 5.94 10.87 -16.77
N GLY A 204 4.89 11.70 -16.88
CA GLY A 204 3.50 11.24 -16.91
C GLY A 204 3.04 10.60 -15.60
N CYS A 205 3.60 11.02 -14.45
CA CYS A 205 3.23 10.50 -13.14
C CYS A 205 2.76 11.61 -12.20
N LYS A 206 2.14 11.24 -11.08
CA LYS A 206 1.81 12.21 -10.03
C LYS A 206 3.08 12.64 -9.29
N SER A 207 3.03 13.76 -8.58
CA SER A 207 4.21 14.25 -7.83
C SER A 207 4.55 13.30 -6.67
N GLU A 208 3.53 12.69 -6.09
CA GLU A 208 3.60 11.71 -5.00
C GLU A 208 4.37 10.46 -5.42
N ASP A 209 4.29 10.08 -6.69
CA ASP A 209 5.01 8.92 -7.23
C ASP A 209 6.53 9.11 -7.22
N LEU A 210 7.01 10.36 -7.16
CA LEU A 210 8.43 10.72 -7.15
C LEU A 210 9.01 10.83 -5.74
N LEU A 211 8.17 10.88 -4.71
CA LEU A 211 8.62 11.01 -3.33
C LEU A 211 9.20 9.67 -2.84
N GLU A 212 10.18 9.75 -1.95
CA GLU A 212 10.81 8.60 -1.28
C GLU A 212 10.21 8.48 0.13
N ILE A 213 8.98 7.97 0.22
CA ILE A 213 8.20 7.77 1.46
C ILE A 213 8.08 6.27 1.75
#